data_AF-A0A432GGM3-F1
#
_entry.id   AF-A0A432GGM3-F1
#
_cell.length_a   1.000
_cell.length_b   1.000
_cell.length_c   1.000
_cell.angle_alpha   90.00
_cell.angle_beta   90.00
_cell.angle_gamma   90.00
#
_symmetry.space_group_name_H-M   'P 1'
#
loop_
_entity.id
_entity.type
_entity.pdbx_description
1 polymer ?
#
loop_
_entity_poly.entity_id
_entity_poly.type
_entity_poly.pdbx_seq_one_letter_code
_entity_poly.pdbx_strand_id
1 'polypeptide(L)'
;MSRAFRQNTTQKNTYYPQLLGTHGAVATEHYLATKAGVDLLGVGGNAVDAAVGATFVEGVVNPQMFTLGGECPMLICMAETNQVVSVNGNTSAPEKATPEVYLERGLAVVPDEGILSSGVPAALGALVSVLARFGQLTFTEVVAPALDYARNGFPVHAGLYGQEGFGIRDLEEKFRSRWPGSAQVYLPQG
;
A
#
# COMPACT_ATOMS: atom_id res chain seq x y z
N MET A 1 5.16 -16.34 -30.65
CA MET A 1 5.48 -16.87 -29.30
C MET A 1 4.33 -16.54 -28.37
N SER A 2 3.55 -17.53 -27.97
CA SER A 2 2.38 -17.37 -27.10
C SER A 2 2.84 -17.17 -25.66
N ARG A 3 2.69 -15.96 -25.11
CA ARG A 3 2.77 -15.68 -23.66
C ARG A 3 1.47 -16.14 -22.99
N ALA A 4 1.11 -17.41 -23.12
CA ALA A 4 0.00 -17.98 -22.38
C ALA A 4 0.47 -18.44 -21.01
N PHE A 5 -0.23 -17.96 -19.98
CA PHE A 5 -0.13 -18.36 -18.58
C PHE A 5 -0.12 -19.89 -18.41
N ARG A 6 0.61 -20.34 -17.38
CA ARG A 6 0.83 -21.71 -16.87
C ARG A 6 -0.22 -22.77 -17.30
N GLN A 7 0.26 -23.90 -17.84
CA GLN A 7 -0.57 -25.03 -18.32
C GLN A 7 -0.89 -26.14 -17.30
N ASN A 8 -0.26 -26.20 -16.12
CA ASN A 8 -0.43 -27.30 -15.17
C ASN A 8 -1.02 -26.85 -13.81
N THR A 9 -1.91 -27.67 -13.23
CA THR A 9 -2.56 -27.41 -11.93
C THR A 9 -1.60 -27.66 -10.77
N THR A 10 -1.40 -26.66 -9.90
CA THR A 10 -0.52 -26.76 -8.71
C THR A 10 -1.26 -27.13 -7.42
N GLN A 11 -2.54 -27.51 -7.51
CA GLN A 11 -3.38 -27.86 -6.35
C GLN A 11 -2.82 -29.01 -5.48
N LYS A 12 -1.87 -29.81 -5.99
CA LYS A 12 -1.40 -31.01 -5.28
C LYS A 12 -0.43 -30.74 -4.13
N ASN A 13 0.28 -29.60 -4.12
CA ASN A 13 1.22 -29.24 -3.05
C ASN A 13 1.27 -27.71 -2.88
N THR A 14 0.48 -27.18 -1.95
CA THR A 14 0.58 -25.78 -1.51
C THR A 14 1.19 -25.75 -0.11
N TYR A 15 2.16 -24.87 0.14
CA TYR A 15 2.71 -24.67 1.49
C TYR A 15 1.69 -24.06 2.47
N TYR A 16 0.64 -23.46 1.92
CA TYR A 16 -0.46 -22.86 2.67
C TYR A 16 -1.78 -23.52 2.27
N PRO A 17 -2.70 -23.77 3.22
CA PRO A 17 -4.01 -24.30 2.89
C PRO A 17 -4.80 -23.29 2.04
N GLN A 18 -5.60 -23.79 1.10
CA GLN A 18 -6.66 -22.98 0.51
C GLN A 18 -7.71 -22.69 1.60
N LEU A 19 -7.87 -21.43 1.96
CA LEU A 19 -8.87 -21.02 2.94
C LEU A 19 -10.25 -21.02 2.28
N LEU A 20 -11.22 -21.63 2.94
CA LEU A 20 -12.63 -21.71 2.52
C LEU A 20 -13.51 -21.16 3.65
N GLY A 21 -14.53 -20.40 3.28
CA GLY A 21 -15.46 -19.79 4.22
C GLY A 21 -16.71 -19.28 3.52
N THR A 22 -17.72 -18.90 4.31
CA THR A 22 -19.04 -18.46 3.83
C THR A 22 -19.37 -17.00 4.11
N HIS A 23 -18.45 -16.26 4.74
CA HIS A 23 -18.69 -14.88 5.19
C HIS A 23 -17.87 -13.85 4.41
N GLY A 24 -16.57 -14.08 4.27
CA GLY A 24 -15.67 -13.20 3.54
C GLY A 24 -14.24 -13.73 3.53
N ALA A 25 -13.40 -13.11 2.70
CA ALA A 25 -11.98 -13.42 2.59
C ALA A 25 -11.19 -12.13 2.32
N VAL A 26 -10.00 -12.03 2.89
CA VAL A 26 -9.06 -10.94 2.68
C VAL A 26 -7.68 -11.56 2.42
N ALA A 27 -6.95 -11.00 1.47
CA ALA A 27 -5.57 -11.37 1.19
C ALA A 27 -4.76 -10.10 0.93
N THR A 28 -3.67 -9.92 1.68
CA THR A 28 -2.72 -8.80 1.56
C THR A 28 -1.29 -9.36 1.57
N GLU A 29 -0.28 -8.50 1.44
CA GLU A 29 1.13 -8.90 1.64
C GLU A 29 1.39 -9.19 3.12
N HIS A 30 1.03 -8.26 4.01
CA HIS A 30 1.27 -8.43 5.45
C HIS A 30 0.10 -9.08 6.18
N TYR A 31 0.38 -10.06 7.05
CA TYR A 31 -0.66 -10.75 7.83
C TYR A 31 -1.45 -9.80 8.76
N LEU A 32 -0.83 -8.74 9.28
CA LEU A 32 -1.52 -7.74 10.12
C LEU A 32 -2.56 -6.93 9.31
N ALA A 33 -2.28 -6.62 8.04
CA ALA A 33 -3.24 -5.97 7.17
C ALA A 33 -4.39 -6.91 6.79
N THR A 34 -4.09 -8.19 6.51
CA THR A 34 -5.12 -9.22 6.31
C THR A 34 -6.01 -9.32 7.53
N LYS A 35 -5.43 -9.39 8.73
CA LYS A 35 -6.18 -9.42 9.98
C LYS A 35 -7.07 -8.20 10.14
N ALA A 36 -6.57 -6.99 9.89
CA ALA A 36 -7.37 -5.76 9.99
C ALA A 36 -8.58 -5.79 9.04
N GLY A 37 -8.38 -6.22 7.79
CA GLY A 37 -9.50 -6.38 6.85
C GLY A 37 -10.52 -7.42 7.32
N VAL A 38 -10.08 -8.57 7.84
CA VAL A 38 -10.97 -9.60 8.40
C VAL A 38 -11.75 -9.08 9.60
N ASP A 39 -11.09 -8.36 10.51
CA ASP A 39 -11.72 -7.80 11.70
C ASP A 39 -12.80 -6.75 11.30
N LEU A 40 -12.53 -5.94 10.27
CA LEU A 40 -13.51 -4.97 9.74
C LEU A 40 -14.72 -5.65 9.09
N LEU A 41 -14.53 -6.76 8.37
CA LEU A 41 -15.66 -7.60 7.93
C LEU A 41 -16.43 -8.16 9.13
N GLY A 42 -15.72 -8.56 10.19
CA GLY A 42 -16.30 -9.14 11.40
C GLY A 42 -17.21 -8.19 12.19
N VAL A 43 -16.99 -6.88 12.09
CA VAL A 43 -17.84 -5.85 12.71
C VAL A 43 -18.92 -5.31 11.77
N GLY A 44 -19.15 -5.98 10.63
CA GLY A 44 -20.23 -5.65 9.69
C GLY A 44 -19.83 -4.65 8.59
N GLY A 45 -18.55 -4.38 8.40
CA GLY A 45 -18.06 -3.66 7.23
C GLY A 45 -18.16 -4.52 5.96
N ASN A 46 -18.12 -3.85 4.80
CA ASN A 46 -18.11 -4.52 3.51
C ASN A 46 -16.69 -4.70 2.95
N ALA A 47 -16.60 -5.22 1.72
CA ALA A 47 -15.31 -5.44 1.06
C ALA A 47 -14.48 -4.16 0.85
N VAL A 48 -15.12 -3.00 0.68
CA VAL A 48 -14.44 -1.69 0.55
C VAL A 48 -13.91 -1.24 1.90
N ASP A 49 -14.69 -1.33 2.98
CA ASP A 49 -14.21 -1.01 4.34
C ASP A 49 -12.98 -1.85 4.70
N ALA A 50 -13.07 -3.16 4.44
CA ALA A 50 -12.00 -4.11 4.69
C ALA A 50 -10.74 -3.81 3.87
N ALA A 51 -10.88 -3.53 2.56
CA ALA A 51 -9.76 -3.21 1.68
C ALA A 51 -9.09 -1.88 2.06
N VAL A 52 -9.89 -0.85 2.41
CA VAL A 52 -9.35 0.44 2.82
C VAL A 52 -8.59 0.31 4.14
N GLY A 53 -9.19 -0.31 5.16
CA GLY A 53 -8.53 -0.50 6.46
C GLY A 53 -7.27 -1.35 6.36
N ALA A 54 -7.30 -2.43 5.59
CA ALA A 54 -6.11 -3.23 5.31
C ALA A 54 -5.01 -2.40 4.62
N THR A 55 -5.36 -1.55 3.64
CA THR A 55 -4.39 -0.69 2.95
C THR A 55 -3.77 0.35 3.89
N PHE A 56 -4.54 0.93 4.83
CA PHE A 56 -3.99 1.81 5.84
C PHE A 56 -3.00 1.10 6.76
N VAL A 57 -3.30 -0.14 7.18
CA VAL A 57 -2.36 -0.95 7.96
C VAL A 57 -1.11 -1.28 7.15
N GLU A 58 -1.27 -1.62 5.87
CA GLU A 58 -0.16 -1.92 4.96
C GLU A 58 0.84 -0.75 4.87
N GLY A 59 0.35 0.49 4.84
CA GLY A 59 1.21 1.68 4.84
C GLY A 59 1.99 1.91 6.14
N VAL A 60 1.60 1.25 7.23
CA VAL A 60 2.30 1.29 8.52
C VAL A 60 3.29 0.13 8.65
N VAL A 61 2.88 -1.07 8.25
CA VAL A 61 3.67 -2.30 8.47
C VAL A 61 4.65 -2.60 7.34
N ASN A 62 4.41 -2.06 6.14
CA ASN A 62 5.24 -2.22 4.95
C ASN A 62 5.63 -0.87 4.28
N PRO A 63 6.16 0.10 5.04
CA PRO A 63 6.46 1.43 4.51
C PRO A 63 7.54 1.45 3.42
N GLN A 64 8.37 0.40 3.33
CA GLN A 64 9.36 0.24 2.27
C GLN A 64 8.75 -0.12 0.91
N MET A 65 7.50 -0.61 0.87
CA MET A 65 6.80 -1.02 -0.35
C MET A 65 5.62 -0.12 -0.70
N PHE A 66 4.94 0.44 0.29
CA PHE A 66 3.73 1.24 0.09
C PHE A 66 3.61 2.37 1.12
N THR A 67 3.14 3.53 0.68
CA THR A 67 2.78 4.64 1.58
C THR A 67 1.57 5.41 1.03
N LEU A 68 0.90 6.18 1.91
CA LEU A 68 -0.16 7.10 1.52
C LEU A 68 0.31 8.23 0.59
N GLY A 69 1.63 8.45 0.48
CA GLY A 69 2.25 9.39 -0.45
C GLY A 69 2.31 8.91 -1.90
N GLY A 70 1.95 7.66 -2.18
CA GLY A 70 2.01 7.05 -3.51
C GLY A 70 0.67 6.99 -4.24
N GLU A 71 0.42 5.84 -4.87
CA GLU A 71 -0.76 5.53 -5.67
C GLU A 71 -1.52 4.30 -5.16
N CYS A 72 -2.80 4.22 -5.51
CA CYS A 72 -3.69 3.12 -5.15
C CYS A 72 -4.79 2.92 -6.23
N PRO A 73 -4.46 2.33 -7.40
CA PRO A 73 -5.47 1.93 -8.37
C PRO A 73 -6.32 0.78 -7.81
N MET A 74 -7.64 0.82 -8.02
CA MET A 74 -8.57 -0.18 -7.47
C MET A 74 -9.58 -0.66 -8.50
N LEU A 75 -9.96 -1.92 -8.40
CA LEU A 75 -11.11 -2.50 -9.09
C LEU A 75 -12.11 -2.96 -8.04
N ILE A 76 -13.35 -2.46 -8.14
CA ILE A 76 -14.43 -2.79 -7.20
C ILE A 76 -15.55 -3.45 -7.99
N CYS A 77 -15.85 -4.71 -7.68
CA CYS A 77 -17.01 -5.40 -8.25
C CYS A 77 -18.23 -5.15 -7.38
N MET A 78 -19.25 -4.50 -7.93
CA MET A 78 -20.49 -4.21 -7.23
C MET A 78 -21.41 -5.43 -7.30
N ALA A 79 -21.65 -6.08 -6.15
CA ALA A 79 -22.40 -7.32 -6.09
C ALA A 79 -23.83 -7.21 -6.65
N GLU A 80 -24.49 -6.07 -6.43
CA GLU A 80 -25.88 -5.85 -6.86
C GLU A 80 -26.03 -5.72 -8.37
N THR A 81 -25.06 -5.09 -9.04
CA THR A 81 -25.13 -4.77 -10.48
C THR A 81 -24.23 -5.65 -11.33
N ASN A 82 -23.34 -6.42 -10.69
CA ASN A 82 -22.26 -7.17 -11.33
C ASN A 82 -21.38 -6.29 -12.24
N GLN A 83 -21.29 -4.99 -11.92
CA GLN A 83 -20.44 -4.03 -12.64
C GLN A 83 -19.10 -3.87 -11.93
N VAL A 84 -18.04 -3.69 -12.72
CA VAL A 84 -16.72 -3.34 -12.20
C VAL A 84 -16.51 -1.84 -12.30
N VAL A 85 -16.30 -1.21 -11.15
CA VAL A 85 -15.85 0.18 -11.05
C VAL A 85 -14.33 0.19 -11.03
N SER A 86 -13.72 0.89 -11.98
CA SER A 86 -12.28 1.17 -11.97
C SER A 86 -12.03 2.53 -11.34
N VAL A 87 -11.18 2.56 -10.32
CA VAL A 87 -10.80 3.78 -9.61
C VAL A 87 -9.35 4.10 -9.98
N ASN A 88 -9.18 5.23 -10.66
CA ASN A 88 -7.85 5.78 -10.93
C ASN A 88 -7.34 6.47 -9.66
N GLY A 89 -6.46 5.78 -8.94
CA GLY A 89 -5.69 6.33 -7.83
C GLY A 89 -4.21 6.50 -8.15
N ASN A 90 -3.85 6.71 -9.42
CA ASN A 90 -2.47 6.91 -9.86
C ASN A 90 -1.99 8.34 -9.61
N THR A 91 -0.68 8.49 -9.40
CA THR A 91 -0.07 9.81 -9.30
C THR A 91 -0.13 10.55 -10.64
N SER A 92 -0.12 11.88 -10.57
CA SER A 92 -0.01 12.76 -11.75
C SER A 92 1.25 13.61 -11.65
N ALA A 93 1.87 13.94 -12.79
CA ALA A 93 2.98 14.88 -12.80
C ALA A 93 2.54 16.25 -12.25
N PRO A 94 3.31 16.89 -11.36
CA PRO A 94 3.07 18.26 -10.97
C PRO A 94 3.04 19.19 -12.21
N GLU A 95 2.25 20.26 -12.17
CA GLU A 95 2.07 21.18 -13.32
C GLU A 95 3.39 21.73 -13.88
N LYS A 96 4.38 21.96 -13.01
CA LYS A 96 5.70 22.48 -13.38
C LYS A 96 6.72 21.41 -13.74
N ALA A 97 6.36 20.12 -13.67
CA ALA A 97 7.25 19.01 -14.00
C ALA A 97 7.24 18.73 -15.51
N THR A 98 7.68 19.72 -16.30
CA THR A 98 7.76 19.58 -17.77
C THR A 98 9.13 19.05 -18.19
N PRO A 99 9.25 18.38 -19.35
CA PRO A 99 10.54 17.92 -19.86
C PRO A 99 11.61 19.03 -19.94
N GLU A 100 11.22 20.25 -20.32
CA GLU A 100 12.11 21.41 -20.44
C GLU A 100 12.72 21.76 -19.08
N VAL A 101 11.92 21.79 -18.01
CA VAL A 101 12.40 22.09 -16.65
C VAL A 101 13.41 21.04 -16.17
N TYR A 102 13.26 19.78 -16.57
CA TYR A 102 14.22 18.72 -16.23
C TYR A 102 15.51 18.89 -17.03
N LEU A 103 15.41 19.16 -18.34
CA LEU A 103 16.57 19.41 -19.20
C LEU A 103 17.36 20.65 -18.78
N GLU A 104 16.70 21.74 -18.40
CA GLU A 104 17.33 22.96 -17.86
C GLU A 104 18.10 22.70 -16.55
N ARG A 105 17.68 21.71 -15.77
CA ARG A 105 18.39 21.23 -14.57
C ARG A 105 19.54 20.26 -14.90
N GLY A 106 19.80 20.00 -16.18
CA GLY A 106 20.81 19.04 -16.63
C GLY A 106 20.39 17.58 -16.45
N LEU A 107 19.09 17.30 -16.27
CA LEU A 107 18.57 15.95 -16.09
C LEU A 107 18.04 15.42 -17.42
N ALA A 108 18.77 14.48 -18.03
CA ALA A 108 18.32 13.77 -19.23
C ALA A 108 17.30 12.65 -18.93
N VAL A 109 17.24 12.22 -17.66
CA VAL A 109 16.30 11.22 -17.15
C VAL A 109 15.71 11.72 -15.83
N VAL A 110 14.48 11.32 -15.53
CA VAL A 110 13.89 11.55 -14.20
C VAL A 110 14.74 10.77 -13.17
N PRO A 111 15.19 11.40 -12.07
CA PRO A 111 15.94 10.70 -11.04
C PRO A 111 15.14 9.54 -10.43
N ASP A 112 15.82 8.52 -9.93
CA ASP A 112 15.16 7.40 -9.25
C ASP A 112 14.70 7.76 -7.83
N GLU A 113 15.28 8.80 -7.23
CA GLU A 113 15.01 9.22 -5.85
C GLU A 113 14.85 10.73 -5.69
N GLY A 114 14.24 11.14 -4.57
CA GLY A 114 14.06 12.53 -4.20
C GLY A 114 12.79 13.17 -4.77
N ILE A 115 12.59 14.45 -4.47
CA ILE A 115 11.32 15.13 -4.76
C ILE A 115 11.00 15.23 -6.26
N LEU A 116 12.03 15.25 -7.12
CA LEU A 116 11.85 15.33 -8.57
C LEU A 116 11.37 14.02 -9.20
N SER A 117 11.43 12.90 -8.49
CA SER A 117 10.85 11.63 -8.94
C SER A 117 9.41 11.44 -8.47
N SER A 118 8.89 12.35 -7.65
CA SER A 118 7.59 12.23 -7.00
C SER A 118 6.46 12.86 -7.83
N GLY A 119 5.40 12.10 -8.07
CA GLY A 119 4.12 12.63 -8.55
C GLY A 119 3.29 13.26 -7.43
N VAL A 120 2.14 13.84 -7.78
CA VAL A 120 1.11 14.26 -6.82
C VAL A 120 0.54 13.02 -6.13
N PRO A 121 0.60 12.91 -4.78
CA PRO A 121 0.06 11.78 -4.04
C PRO A 121 -1.43 11.55 -4.32
N ALA A 122 -1.80 10.31 -4.61
CA ALA A 122 -3.16 9.94 -4.99
C ALA A 122 -3.79 8.86 -4.10
N ALA A 123 -2.98 8.04 -3.42
CA ALA A 123 -3.46 6.92 -2.61
C ALA A 123 -4.49 7.34 -1.55
N LEU A 124 -4.18 8.33 -0.71
CA LEU A 124 -5.10 8.79 0.33
C LEU A 124 -6.43 9.30 -0.25
N GLY A 125 -6.37 10.11 -1.31
CA GLY A 125 -7.56 10.64 -1.97
C GLY A 125 -8.44 9.53 -2.55
N ALA A 126 -7.84 8.53 -3.18
CA ALA A 126 -8.54 7.38 -3.72
C ALA A 126 -9.21 6.56 -2.61
N LEU A 127 -8.49 6.23 -1.53
CA LEU A 127 -8.98 5.45 -0.39
C LEU A 127 -10.17 6.14 0.31
N VAL A 128 -10.04 7.43 0.62
CA VAL A 128 -11.13 8.20 1.25
C VAL A 128 -12.33 8.31 0.31
N SER A 129 -12.10 8.47 -1.00
CA SER A 129 -13.19 8.58 -1.98
C SER A 129 -13.99 7.29 -2.12
N VAL A 130 -13.33 6.12 -2.16
CA VAL A 130 -14.05 4.84 -2.24
C VAL A 130 -14.75 4.50 -0.93
N LEU A 131 -14.13 4.82 0.21
CA LEU A 131 -14.77 4.63 1.51
C LEU A 131 -16.04 5.47 1.63
N ALA A 132 -15.98 6.76 1.26
CA ALA A 132 -17.14 7.65 1.33
C ALA A 132 -18.27 7.25 0.36
N ARG A 133 -17.94 6.65 -0.78
CA ARG A 133 -18.93 6.29 -1.81
C ARG A 133 -19.51 4.88 -1.64
N PHE A 134 -18.69 3.96 -1.17
CA PHE A 134 -19.00 2.53 -1.21
C PHE A 134 -18.78 1.82 0.13
N GLY A 135 -18.22 2.49 1.15
CA GLY A 135 -18.07 1.93 2.49
C GLY A 135 -19.36 1.98 3.31
N GLN A 136 -19.35 1.25 4.42
CA GLN A 136 -20.44 1.23 5.41
C GLN A 136 -19.99 1.76 6.77
N LEU A 137 -18.69 1.67 7.07
CA LEU A 137 -18.14 2.11 8.34
C LEU A 137 -17.65 3.57 8.27
N THR A 138 -17.53 4.20 9.42
CA THR A 138 -16.92 5.54 9.50
C THR A 138 -15.42 5.47 9.23
N PHE A 139 -14.83 6.58 8.77
CA PHE A 139 -13.38 6.67 8.59
C PHE A 139 -12.62 6.31 9.87
N THR A 140 -13.10 6.76 11.03
CA THR A 140 -12.48 6.47 12.33
C THR A 140 -12.44 4.97 12.64
N GLU A 141 -13.51 4.24 12.37
CA GLU A 141 -13.55 2.79 12.56
C GLU A 141 -12.57 2.07 11.63
N VAL A 142 -12.54 2.47 10.35
CA VAL A 142 -11.69 1.83 9.33
C VAL A 142 -10.21 2.04 9.58
N VAL A 143 -9.79 3.22 10.05
CA VAL A 143 -8.36 3.52 10.30
C VAL A 143 -7.88 3.15 11.70
N ALA A 144 -8.77 2.75 12.61
CA ALA A 144 -8.41 2.43 13.99
C ALA A 144 -7.28 1.37 14.10
N PRO A 145 -7.27 0.28 13.31
CA PRO A 145 -6.17 -0.70 13.38
C PRO A 145 -4.81 -0.11 12.98
N ALA A 146 -4.78 0.72 11.92
CA ALA A 146 -3.53 1.35 11.47
C ALA A 146 -3.01 2.36 12.51
N LEU A 147 -3.92 3.09 13.15
CA LEU A 147 -3.56 4.01 14.23
C LEU A 147 -2.99 3.28 15.45
N ASP A 148 -3.54 2.11 15.79
CA ASP A 148 -3.04 1.27 16.88
C ASP A 148 -1.61 0.81 16.59
N TYR A 149 -1.35 0.20 15.43
CA TYR A 149 0.00 -0.24 15.05
C TYR A 149 1.00 0.91 14.94
N ALA A 150 0.57 2.08 14.45
CA ALA A 150 1.44 3.25 14.35
C ALA A 150 1.84 3.82 15.73
N ARG A 151 0.95 3.72 16.73
CA ARG A 151 1.20 4.25 18.09
C ARG A 151 1.89 3.26 19.00
N ASN A 152 1.44 2.01 18.96
CA ASN A 152 1.84 0.97 19.89
C ASN A 152 2.91 0.02 19.32
N GLY A 153 3.22 0.18 18.03
CA GLY A 153 4.23 -0.60 17.33
C GLY A 153 3.71 -1.96 16.86
N PHE A 154 4.57 -2.67 16.16
CA PHE A 154 4.33 -4.02 15.65
C PHE A 154 5.68 -4.76 15.53
N PRO A 155 5.69 -6.11 15.50
CA PRO A 155 6.91 -6.87 15.27
C PRO A 155 7.46 -6.62 13.86
N VAL A 156 8.72 -6.18 13.77
CA VAL A 156 9.38 -5.93 12.48
C VAL A 156 9.60 -7.25 11.74
N HIS A 157 9.10 -7.32 10.50
CA HIS A 157 9.33 -8.46 9.62
C HIS A 157 10.65 -8.32 8.84
N ALA A 158 11.15 -9.44 8.29
CA ALA A 158 12.44 -9.48 7.62
C ALA A 158 12.55 -8.57 6.38
N GLY A 159 11.43 -8.29 5.71
CA GLY A 159 11.38 -7.41 4.54
C GLY A 159 11.70 -5.96 4.92
N LEU A 160 10.93 -5.37 5.85
CA LEU A 160 11.16 -4.03 6.36
C LEU A 160 12.59 -3.87 6.90
N TYR A 161 13.13 -4.87 7.57
CA TYR A 161 14.50 -4.78 8.11
C TYR A 161 15.59 -4.91 7.04
N GLY A 162 15.53 -5.95 6.21
CA GLY A 162 16.68 -6.46 5.46
C GLY A 162 16.47 -6.68 3.97
N GLN A 163 15.38 -6.19 3.38
CA GLN A 163 15.19 -6.22 1.94
C GLN A 163 16.29 -5.41 1.22
N GLU A 164 16.90 -6.02 0.21
CA GLU A 164 17.97 -5.38 -0.56
C GLU A 164 17.48 -4.06 -1.17
N GLY A 165 18.21 -2.97 -0.90
CA GLY A 165 17.96 -1.63 -1.46
C GLY A 165 16.79 -0.85 -0.84
N PHE A 166 15.88 -1.51 -0.12
CA PHE A 166 14.65 -0.87 0.42
C PHE A 166 14.47 -1.05 1.94
N GLY A 167 15.15 -2.03 2.55
CA GLY A 167 15.08 -2.29 3.98
C GLY A 167 15.82 -1.22 4.80
N ILE A 168 15.44 -1.09 6.07
CA ILE A 168 16.03 -0.12 7.01
C ILE A 168 17.56 -0.26 7.08
N ARG A 169 18.07 -1.49 7.13
CA ARG A 169 19.52 -1.75 7.19
C ARG A 169 20.27 -1.17 6.00
N ASP A 170 19.75 -1.36 4.79
CA ASP A 170 20.40 -0.92 3.56
C ASP A 170 20.24 0.60 3.35
N LEU A 171 19.17 1.19 3.88
CA LEU A 171 18.90 2.63 3.81
C LEU A 171 19.53 3.44 4.95
N GLU A 172 20.15 2.79 5.94
CA GLU A 172 20.63 3.43 7.17
C GLU A 172 21.56 4.62 6.89
N GLU A 173 22.61 4.41 6.09
CA GLU A 173 23.57 5.47 5.75
C GLU A 173 22.86 6.64 5.05
N LYS A 174 21.92 6.35 4.16
CA LYS A 174 21.16 7.36 3.43
C LYS A 174 20.24 8.16 4.36
N PHE A 175 19.58 7.50 5.30
CA PHE A 175 18.76 8.15 6.33
C PHE A 175 19.60 9.10 7.19
N ARG A 176 20.78 8.68 7.64
CA ARG A 176 21.66 9.52 8.46
C ARG A 176 22.25 10.71 7.69
N SER A 177 22.71 10.47 6.47
CA SER A 177 23.50 11.46 5.71
C SER A 177 22.66 12.39 4.85
N ARG A 178 21.55 11.90 4.27
CA ARG A 178 20.75 12.64 3.28
C ARG A 178 19.32 12.92 3.74
N TRP A 179 18.69 12.00 4.48
CA TRP A 179 17.28 12.09 4.84
C TRP A 179 17.07 12.07 6.37
N PRO A 180 17.52 13.12 7.10
CA PRO A 180 17.49 13.14 8.56
C PRO A 180 16.08 13.04 9.16
N GLY A 181 15.05 13.48 8.42
CA GLY A 181 13.65 13.27 8.82
C GLY A 181 13.26 11.78 8.84
N SER A 182 13.74 10.99 7.88
CA SER A 182 13.56 9.54 7.89
C SER A 182 14.35 8.88 9.02
N ALA A 183 15.57 9.35 9.33
CA ALA A 183 16.36 8.82 10.45
C ALA A 183 15.64 8.99 11.80
N GLN A 184 14.94 10.10 12.02
CA GLN A 184 14.17 10.33 13.25
C GLN A 184 13.06 9.29 13.46
N VAL A 185 12.51 8.75 12.37
CA VAL A 185 11.42 7.77 12.42
C VAL A 185 11.97 6.34 12.46
N TYR A 186 12.93 6.02 11.59
CA TYR A 186 13.37 4.63 11.35
C TYR A 186 14.64 4.23 12.12
N LEU A 187 15.40 5.19 12.66
CA LEU A 187 16.63 4.96 13.43
C LEU A 187 16.56 5.68 14.80
N PRO A 188 15.52 5.41 15.63
CA PRO A 188 15.40 6.06 16.91
C PRO A 188 16.56 5.66 17.82
N GLN A 189 17.28 6.66 18.35
CA GLN A 189 18.51 6.50 19.16
C GLN A 189 19.76 6.08 18.37
N GLY A 190 19.69 6.18 17.05
CA GLY A 190 20.77 5.84 16.13
C GLY A 190 20.87 4.35 15.93
#